data_AF-A0A2V6MW02-F1
#
_entry.id   AF-A0A2V6MW02-F1
#
_cell.length_a   1.000
_cell.length_b   1.000
_cell.length_c   1.000
_cell.angle_alpha   90.00
_cell.angle_beta   90.00
_cell.angle_gamma   90.00
#
_symmetry.space_group_name_H-M   'P 1'
#
loop_
_entity.id
_entity.type
_entity.pdbx_description
1 polymer ?
#
loop_
_entity_poly.entity_id
_entity_poly.type
_entity_poly.pdbx_seq_one_letter_code
_entity_poly.pdbx_strand_id
1 'polypeptide(L)'
;MTPGEAVLAARRSILAGTRMSGLFAAIAAGLAIVAGTFALRDASAYSLEGPKWSSGNPVMQLELGNPGRTLLDGNTSWNTAVAPALDMWNQVLDGMQFGRVMNSTAAVASGDGVNSMAFSSTVFGSSFGSNTLAVTTYYYRSSTMVEADILFNRAQPYDSYRGPLRSGSYDIQRVALHELGHALGLAHPDQAGQHVDAVMNSIISDRYQLSADDISGGQSLYGAAASPTPTPTPTPTPTATPTPTPTPTPTATPTATPITKATPTATPTPTPAPAVMLSPVPGSTFNSSSATFSWSAGSAASYVLIVGSSLNGGDIYNSGAITAHAATVNTIPTDGRTVYVSLYSNVNNSWLANKYTYRAFTTSATPTPTPTPTATPSPTATPSSSPAVTVSAAPTSIRSGGSAIFTISASAPAAGPITVAYNMGGSAILNRNYSLNGTPGQITIPAGANSAKVTLTVLSVGSLGKTATMTLQSGSGYTLPAPTSASVFMKK
;
A
#
# COMPACT_ATOMS: atom_id res chain seq x y z
N MET A 1 -13.79 -16.21 28.75
CA MET A 1 -13.77 -17.26 27.72
C MET A 1 -12.75 -16.85 26.68
N THR A 2 -11.67 -17.61 26.59
CA THR A 2 -10.46 -17.32 25.80
C THR A 2 -10.70 -17.52 24.30
N PRO A 3 -10.22 -16.62 23.42
CA PRO A 3 -10.23 -16.82 21.98
C PRO A 3 -8.90 -17.47 21.56
N GLY A 4 -8.95 -18.69 21.06
CA GLY A 4 -7.77 -19.36 20.54
C GLY A 4 -8.02 -20.84 20.42
N GLU A 5 -8.48 -21.28 19.25
CA GLU A 5 -8.23 -22.61 18.70
C GLU A 5 -8.88 -22.70 17.29
N ALA A 6 -8.16 -22.17 16.30
CA ALA A 6 -8.34 -22.53 14.90
C ALA A 6 -7.01 -23.14 14.42
N VAL A 7 -6.98 -24.46 14.26
CA VAL A 7 -5.81 -25.22 13.79
C VAL A 7 -5.92 -25.39 12.26
N LEU A 8 -4.96 -24.90 11.46
CA LEU A 8 -5.01 -25.01 10.01
C LEU A 8 -4.39 -26.33 9.48
N ALA A 9 -5.10 -26.84 8.47
CA ALA A 9 -4.70 -27.75 7.39
C ALA A 9 -4.01 -29.09 7.71
N ALA A 10 -4.73 -30.17 7.36
CA ALA A 10 -4.20 -31.51 7.21
C ALA A 10 -3.53 -31.70 5.84
N ARG A 11 -2.31 -32.25 5.85
CA ARG A 11 -1.50 -32.61 4.68
C ARG A 11 -2.18 -33.68 3.81
N ARG A 12 -2.34 -33.45 2.50
CA ARG A 12 -2.47 -34.55 1.50
C ARG A 12 -1.82 -34.17 0.15
N SER A 13 -0.69 -34.80 -0.14
CA SER A 13 -0.17 -34.96 -1.50
C SER A 13 -1.03 -36.01 -2.22
N ILE A 14 -1.63 -35.66 -3.36
CA ILE A 14 -2.32 -36.62 -4.23
C ILE A 14 -1.34 -37.08 -5.31
N LEU A 15 -0.70 -38.23 -5.10
CA LEU A 15 0.12 -38.90 -6.10
C LEU A 15 -0.79 -39.58 -7.15
N ALA A 16 -0.78 -39.09 -8.39
CA ALA A 16 -1.24 -39.84 -9.56
C ALA A 16 -0.03 -40.52 -10.21
N GLY A 17 -0.11 -41.84 -10.36
CA GLY A 17 1.06 -42.72 -10.47
C GLY A 17 1.70 -42.86 -11.84
N THR A 18 3.00 -43.10 -11.81
CA THR A 18 3.70 -43.87 -12.84
C THR A 18 4.27 -45.11 -12.16
N ARG A 19 3.84 -46.30 -12.61
CA ARG A 19 4.35 -47.58 -12.12
C ARG A 19 5.84 -47.69 -12.42
N MET A 20 6.67 -47.82 -11.39
CA MET A 20 7.88 -48.63 -11.47
C MET A 20 8.15 -49.28 -10.10
N SER A 21 8.37 -50.58 -10.18
CA SER A 21 8.62 -51.53 -9.11
C SER A 21 10.00 -51.35 -8.47
N GLY A 22 10.06 -51.47 -7.14
CA GLY A 22 11.19 -52.09 -6.44
C GLY A 22 12.09 -51.18 -5.61
N LEU A 23 12.10 -51.49 -4.30
CA LEU A 23 13.25 -51.43 -3.38
C LEU A 23 13.86 -50.05 -3.03
N PHE A 24 13.59 -49.53 -1.82
CA PHE A 24 14.52 -49.50 -0.67
C PHE A 24 13.98 -48.62 0.47
N ALA A 25 14.35 -49.02 1.69
CA ALA A 25 13.94 -48.45 2.96
C ALA A 25 14.98 -47.48 3.56
N ALA A 26 14.49 -46.57 4.42
CA ALA A 26 15.06 -46.16 5.71
C ALA A 26 16.33 -45.26 5.82
N ILE A 27 16.14 -44.16 6.58
CA ILE A 27 17.02 -43.52 7.59
C ILE A 27 18.23 -42.67 7.12
N ALA A 28 18.34 -41.43 7.61
CA ALA A 28 19.44 -40.98 8.49
C ALA A 28 19.36 -39.48 8.88
N ALA A 29 19.26 -39.24 10.19
CA ALA A 29 19.83 -38.07 10.83
C ALA A 29 21.36 -38.21 10.89
N GLY A 30 22.11 -37.12 10.73
CA GLY A 30 23.56 -37.12 10.86
C GLY A 30 24.13 -35.73 11.12
N LEU A 31 24.54 -35.49 12.37
CA LEU A 31 25.36 -34.37 12.82
C LEU A 31 26.74 -34.41 12.14
N ALA A 32 27.29 -33.25 11.77
CA ALA A 32 28.73 -33.03 11.70
C ALA A 32 29.06 -31.60 12.19
N ILE A 33 29.78 -31.52 13.31
CA ILE A 33 30.36 -30.30 13.87
C ILE A 33 31.65 -30.00 13.13
N VAL A 34 31.77 -28.80 12.55
CA VAL A 34 33.06 -28.15 12.28
C VAL A 34 32.99 -26.74 12.86
N ALA A 35 33.83 -26.47 13.85
CA ALA A 35 34.01 -25.16 14.45
C ALA A 35 34.73 -24.22 13.46
N GLY A 36 34.12 -23.07 13.16
CA GLY A 36 34.70 -22.04 12.30
C GLY A 36 33.99 -20.70 12.43
N THR A 37 34.55 -19.82 13.27
CA THR A 37 34.31 -18.36 13.36
C THR A 37 32.85 -17.89 13.50
N PHE A 38 32.49 -17.49 14.73
CA PHE A 38 31.27 -16.76 15.05
C PHE A 38 31.22 -15.38 14.37
N ALA A 39 30.67 -15.33 13.16
CA ALA A 39 29.80 -14.22 12.80
C ALA A 39 28.39 -14.65 13.23
N LEU A 40 27.78 -13.91 14.17
CA LEU A 40 26.35 -14.06 14.44
C LEU A 40 25.61 -13.70 13.13
N ARG A 41 25.36 -14.70 12.30
CA ARG A 41 24.33 -14.64 11.26
C ARG A 41 23.02 -14.85 12.00
N ASP A 42 22.12 -13.88 11.96
CA ASP A 42 20.74 -14.11 12.38
C ASP A 42 20.22 -15.32 11.59
N ALA A 43 19.95 -16.41 12.29
CA ALA A 43 19.45 -17.64 11.67
C ALA A 43 17.97 -17.41 11.34
N SER A 44 17.67 -17.02 10.10
CA SER A 44 16.30 -17.05 9.57
C SER A 44 15.80 -18.50 9.61
N ALA A 45 14.63 -18.73 10.20
CA ALA A 45 14.08 -20.06 10.45
C ALA A 45 12.74 -20.19 9.74
N TYR A 46 12.79 -20.24 8.40
CA TYR A 46 11.66 -20.54 7.54
C TYR A 46 11.63 -22.04 7.20
N SER A 47 10.50 -22.52 6.66
CA SER A 47 10.32 -23.92 6.24
C SER A 47 9.89 -23.99 4.77
N LEU A 48 10.25 -25.08 4.07
CA LEU A 48 10.03 -25.25 2.63
C LEU A 48 9.28 -26.56 2.33
N GLU A 49 8.39 -26.55 1.33
CA GLU A 49 7.65 -27.72 0.84
C GLU A 49 8.52 -28.66 0.00
N GLY A 50 9.62 -28.15 -0.55
CA GLY A 50 10.54 -28.88 -1.44
C GLY A 50 10.39 -28.44 -2.91
N PRO A 51 9.24 -28.68 -3.58
CA PRO A 51 9.00 -28.20 -4.93
C PRO A 51 8.94 -26.68 -5.02
N LYS A 52 9.44 -26.13 -6.12
CA LYS A 52 9.38 -24.69 -6.44
C LYS A 52 9.21 -24.47 -7.94
N TRP A 53 8.85 -23.27 -8.37
CA TRP A 53 8.81 -22.93 -9.80
C TRP A 53 10.24 -22.85 -10.36
N SER A 54 10.46 -23.36 -11.58
CA SER A 54 11.80 -23.42 -12.21
C SER A 54 12.36 -22.06 -12.62
N SER A 55 11.45 -21.12 -12.91
CA SER A 55 11.60 -19.70 -13.24
C SER A 55 10.47 -19.39 -14.23
N GLY A 56 9.82 -18.25 -14.06
CA GLY A 56 8.60 -17.89 -14.79
C GLY A 56 7.56 -17.26 -13.86
N ASN A 57 6.51 -16.67 -14.44
CA ASN A 57 5.48 -15.98 -13.70
C ASN A 57 4.20 -16.82 -13.66
N PRO A 58 3.99 -17.69 -12.64
CA PRO A 58 2.77 -18.47 -12.54
C PRO A 58 1.57 -17.53 -12.47
N VAL A 59 0.57 -17.77 -13.31
CA VAL A 59 -0.62 -16.92 -13.39
C VAL A 59 -1.74 -17.56 -12.58
N MET A 60 -2.19 -16.87 -11.54
CA MET A 60 -3.36 -17.25 -10.75
C MET A 60 -4.66 -16.83 -11.44
N GLN A 61 -5.58 -17.76 -11.65
CA GLN A 61 -6.93 -17.52 -12.15
C GLN A 61 -7.86 -17.19 -10.97
N LEU A 62 -8.23 -15.93 -10.79
CA LEU A 62 -9.05 -15.49 -9.65
C LEU A 62 -10.54 -15.62 -9.98
N GLU A 63 -11.21 -16.54 -9.28
CA GLU A 63 -12.58 -17.00 -9.54
C GLU A 63 -13.45 -17.01 -8.27
N LEU A 64 -13.14 -16.14 -7.32
CA LEU A 64 -13.84 -16.08 -6.02
C LEU A 64 -15.21 -15.39 -6.12
N GLY A 65 -15.43 -14.60 -7.18
CA GLY A 65 -16.71 -13.99 -7.49
C GLY A 65 -17.11 -12.84 -6.56
N ASN A 66 -18.42 -12.59 -6.46
CA ASN A 66 -18.99 -11.49 -5.69
C ASN A 66 -19.43 -11.96 -4.29
N PRO A 67 -19.09 -11.23 -3.20
CA PRO A 67 -19.63 -11.45 -1.85
C PRO A 67 -21.14 -11.29 -1.69
N GLY A 68 -21.85 -10.67 -2.62
CA GLY A 68 -23.28 -10.37 -2.50
C GLY A 68 -23.60 -9.27 -1.48
N ARG A 69 -22.55 -8.66 -0.90
CA ARG A 69 -22.58 -7.53 0.03
C ARG A 69 -21.29 -6.74 -0.09
N THR A 70 -21.27 -5.50 0.37
CA THR A 70 -20.01 -4.77 0.56
C THR A 70 -19.25 -5.37 1.75
N LEU A 71 -17.97 -5.68 1.56
CA LEU A 71 -17.06 -6.16 2.59
C LEU A 71 -16.67 -5.02 3.56
N LEU A 72 -16.09 -5.38 4.71
CA LEU A 72 -15.75 -4.45 5.78
C LEU A 72 -14.72 -3.38 5.37
N ASP A 73 -13.89 -3.66 4.36
CA ASP A 73 -12.95 -2.71 3.78
C ASP A 73 -13.50 -1.95 2.55
N GLY A 74 -14.79 -2.14 2.24
CA GLY A 74 -15.46 -1.48 1.12
C GLY A 74 -15.39 -2.25 -0.20
N ASN A 75 -14.65 -3.37 -0.28
CA ASN A 75 -14.61 -4.17 -1.50
C ASN A 75 -15.97 -4.81 -1.81
N THR A 76 -16.29 -4.91 -3.09
CA THR A 76 -17.50 -5.58 -3.61
C THR A 76 -17.18 -6.81 -4.46
N SER A 77 -15.91 -7.23 -4.46
CA SER A 77 -15.41 -8.40 -5.18
C SER A 77 -14.39 -9.11 -4.32
N TRP A 78 -14.53 -10.43 -4.19
CA TRP A 78 -13.55 -11.26 -3.50
C TRP A 78 -12.23 -11.27 -4.25
N ASN A 79 -12.27 -11.26 -5.59
CA ASN A 79 -11.08 -11.19 -6.43
C ASN A 79 -10.27 -9.92 -6.12
N THR A 80 -10.94 -8.76 -6.01
CA THR A 80 -10.28 -7.50 -5.66
C THR A 80 -9.71 -7.52 -4.23
N ALA A 81 -10.42 -8.16 -3.30
CA ALA A 81 -9.99 -8.26 -1.90
C ALA A 81 -8.70 -9.10 -1.73
N VAL A 82 -8.54 -10.19 -2.49
CA VAL A 82 -7.36 -11.07 -2.38
C VAL A 82 -6.18 -10.63 -3.25
N ALA A 83 -6.44 -9.91 -4.34
CA ALA A 83 -5.42 -9.55 -5.32
C ALA A 83 -4.15 -8.94 -4.69
N PRO A 84 -4.22 -8.02 -3.71
CA PRO A 84 -3.02 -7.43 -3.12
C PRO A 84 -2.09 -8.44 -2.42
N ALA A 85 -2.58 -9.62 -2.01
CA ALA A 85 -1.74 -10.66 -1.43
C ALA A 85 -0.67 -11.18 -2.41
N LEU A 86 -0.99 -11.24 -3.71
CA LEU A 86 -0.03 -11.61 -4.76
C LEU A 86 1.04 -10.51 -4.91
N ASP A 87 0.62 -9.25 -4.84
CA ASP A 87 1.53 -8.10 -4.96
C ASP A 87 2.52 -8.05 -3.81
N MET A 88 2.10 -8.40 -2.60
CA MET A 88 2.96 -8.43 -1.42
C MET A 88 4.12 -9.43 -1.58
N TRP A 89 3.87 -10.59 -2.19
CA TRP A 89 4.93 -11.53 -2.55
C TRP A 89 5.79 -11.00 -3.69
N ASN A 90 5.18 -10.48 -4.76
CA ASN A 90 5.91 -9.93 -5.92
C ASN A 90 6.86 -8.78 -5.56
N GLN A 91 6.58 -8.05 -4.48
CA GLN A 91 7.43 -6.96 -3.99
C GLN A 91 8.78 -7.46 -3.45
N VAL A 92 8.86 -8.70 -2.98
CA VAL A 92 10.05 -9.20 -2.25
C VAL A 92 10.84 -10.26 -3.01
N LEU A 93 10.32 -10.73 -4.15
CA LEU A 93 10.88 -11.81 -4.97
C LEU A 93 11.36 -11.29 -6.33
N ASP A 94 12.50 -11.81 -6.82
CA ASP A 94 13.07 -11.46 -8.14
C ASP A 94 12.78 -12.53 -9.20
N GLY A 95 13.21 -13.75 -8.93
CA GLY A 95 13.24 -14.87 -9.88
C GLY A 95 11.88 -15.51 -10.14
N MET A 96 10.82 -15.00 -9.51
CA MET A 96 9.43 -15.33 -9.81
C MET A 96 8.49 -14.21 -9.37
N GLN A 97 7.47 -13.95 -10.19
CA GLN A 97 6.34 -13.09 -9.83
C GLN A 97 5.03 -13.79 -10.16
N PHE A 98 4.06 -13.76 -9.24
CA PHE A 98 2.71 -14.14 -9.55
C PHE A 98 2.08 -13.18 -10.56
N GLY A 99 1.62 -13.74 -11.68
CA GLY A 99 0.64 -13.10 -12.54
C GLY A 99 -0.78 -13.36 -12.02
N ARG A 100 -1.77 -12.61 -12.53
CA ARG A 100 -3.18 -12.86 -12.23
C ARG A 100 -4.10 -12.53 -13.39
N VAL A 101 -5.17 -13.31 -13.50
CA VAL A 101 -6.35 -12.98 -14.31
C VAL A 101 -7.50 -12.73 -13.35
N MET A 102 -8.09 -11.54 -13.42
CA MET A 102 -9.24 -11.17 -12.60
C MET A 102 -10.53 -11.68 -13.25
N ASN A 103 -11.45 -12.20 -12.45
CA ASN A 103 -12.75 -12.70 -12.91
C ASN A 103 -12.59 -13.77 -13.98
N SER A 104 -11.69 -14.72 -13.72
CA SER A 104 -11.44 -15.80 -14.66
C SER A 104 -12.67 -16.70 -14.80
N THR A 105 -12.74 -17.37 -15.94
CA THR A 105 -13.77 -18.35 -16.28
C THR A 105 -13.12 -19.69 -16.62
N ALA A 106 -11.88 -19.91 -16.17
CA ALA A 106 -11.22 -21.18 -16.35
C ALA A 106 -11.98 -22.24 -15.52
N ALA A 107 -11.76 -23.51 -15.85
CA ALA A 107 -12.30 -24.56 -15.00
C ALA A 107 -11.44 -24.65 -13.74
N VAL A 108 -12.07 -24.74 -12.56
CA VAL A 108 -11.35 -25.09 -11.33
C VAL A 108 -11.28 -26.61 -11.25
N ALA A 109 -10.15 -27.19 -11.65
CA ALA A 109 -9.94 -28.63 -11.67
C ALA A 109 -8.54 -29.01 -11.17
N SER A 110 -8.44 -30.20 -10.59
CA SER A 110 -7.17 -30.72 -10.06
C SER A 110 -6.32 -31.30 -11.20
N GLY A 111 -5.09 -30.85 -11.34
CA GLY A 111 -4.09 -31.44 -12.24
C GLY A 111 -4.25 -31.04 -13.71
N ASP A 112 -4.89 -29.91 -14.00
CA ASP A 112 -5.17 -29.44 -15.36
C ASP A 112 -4.12 -28.43 -15.91
N GLY A 113 -3.12 -28.09 -15.11
CA GLY A 113 -2.08 -27.10 -15.41
C GLY A 113 -2.49 -25.65 -15.23
N VAL A 114 -3.64 -25.38 -14.61
CA VAL A 114 -4.16 -24.05 -14.32
C VAL A 114 -4.05 -23.76 -12.82
N ASN A 115 -3.50 -22.60 -12.46
CA ASN A 115 -3.40 -22.21 -11.04
C ASN A 115 -4.68 -21.49 -10.61
N SER A 116 -5.62 -22.19 -10.01
CA SER A 116 -6.93 -21.62 -9.67
C SER A 116 -6.93 -20.95 -8.30
N MET A 117 -7.75 -19.93 -8.12
CA MET A 117 -8.06 -19.37 -6.80
C MET A 117 -9.57 -19.20 -6.67
N ALA A 118 -10.21 -20.07 -5.89
CA ALA A 118 -11.67 -20.18 -5.87
C ALA A 118 -12.23 -20.58 -4.50
N PHE A 119 -13.51 -20.29 -4.30
CA PHE A 119 -14.27 -20.86 -3.18
C PHE A 119 -14.79 -22.24 -3.53
N SER A 120 -14.59 -23.20 -2.64
CA SER A 120 -15.10 -24.57 -2.81
C SER A 120 -15.70 -25.12 -1.52
N SER A 121 -16.63 -26.06 -1.63
CA SER A 121 -17.14 -26.86 -0.52
C SER A 121 -16.28 -28.11 -0.24
N THR A 122 -15.43 -28.49 -1.19
CA THR A 122 -14.51 -29.63 -1.09
C THR A 122 -13.13 -29.28 -1.64
N VAL A 123 -12.11 -30.00 -1.21
CA VAL A 123 -10.79 -30.02 -1.85
C VAL A 123 -10.83 -31.11 -2.92
N PHE A 124 -11.28 -30.75 -4.12
CA PHE A 124 -11.44 -31.65 -5.26
C PHE A 124 -12.09 -33.00 -4.92
N GLY A 125 -13.28 -32.94 -4.28
CA GLY A 125 -14.06 -34.11 -3.86
C GLY A 125 -13.75 -34.62 -2.45
N SER A 126 -12.67 -34.15 -1.80
CA SER A 126 -12.36 -34.44 -0.40
C SER A 126 -12.92 -33.37 0.54
N SER A 127 -13.36 -33.74 1.74
CA SER A 127 -13.79 -32.76 2.74
C SER A 127 -12.63 -31.88 3.20
N PHE A 128 -12.90 -30.60 3.45
CA PHE A 128 -11.99 -29.76 4.23
C PHE A 128 -11.85 -30.32 5.66
N GLY A 129 -10.69 -30.07 6.29
CA GLY A 129 -10.53 -30.31 7.72
C GLY A 129 -11.46 -29.41 8.55
N SER A 130 -11.76 -29.82 9.78
CA SER A 130 -12.76 -29.17 10.65
C SER A 130 -12.47 -27.68 10.94
N ASN A 131 -11.20 -27.29 10.92
CA ASN A 131 -10.73 -25.93 11.20
C ASN A 131 -9.97 -25.32 10.00
N THR A 132 -10.13 -25.90 8.82
CA THR A 132 -9.40 -25.47 7.62
C THR A 132 -10.09 -24.28 6.96
N LEU A 133 -9.36 -23.16 6.87
CA LEU A 133 -9.80 -21.95 6.18
C LEU A 133 -9.65 -22.08 4.67
N ALA A 134 -8.47 -22.41 4.19
CA ALA A 134 -8.19 -22.68 2.79
C ALA A 134 -7.14 -23.79 2.67
N VAL A 135 -6.93 -24.27 1.45
CA VAL A 135 -5.89 -25.24 1.12
C VAL A 135 -5.28 -24.85 -0.22
N THR A 136 -3.95 -24.77 -0.24
CA THR A 136 -3.18 -24.86 -1.49
C THR A 136 -2.88 -26.31 -1.85
N THR A 137 -3.29 -26.74 -3.05
CA THR A 137 -2.86 -28.00 -3.67
C THR A 137 -1.91 -27.69 -4.80
N TYR A 138 -0.86 -28.49 -4.99
CA TYR A 138 0.09 -28.26 -6.07
C TYR A 138 0.53 -29.56 -6.74
N TYR A 139 0.87 -29.45 -8.02
CA TYR A 139 1.48 -30.51 -8.81
C TYR A 139 2.89 -30.12 -9.19
N TYR A 140 3.76 -31.12 -9.29
CA TYR A 140 5.15 -30.90 -9.63
C TYR A 140 5.70 -32.06 -10.47
N ARG A 141 6.69 -31.75 -11.30
CA ARG A 141 7.49 -32.73 -12.04
C ARG A 141 8.91 -32.68 -11.50
N SER A 142 9.35 -33.78 -10.90
CA SER A 142 10.61 -33.87 -10.15
C SER A 142 10.64 -32.91 -8.95
N SER A 143 11.20 -31.71 -9.09
CA SER A 143 11.22 -30.66 -8.06
C SER A 143 10.58 -29.35 -8.56
N THR A 144 10.05 -29.35 -9.77
CA THR A 144 9.50 -28.16 -10.42
C THR A 144 8.00 -28.15 -10.29
N MET A 145 7.45 -27.16 -9.58
CA MET A 145 6.02 -26.91 -9.53
C MET A 145 5.51 -26.58 -10.95
N VAL A 146 4.37 -27.16 -11.31
CA VAL A 146 3.71 -26.96 -12.61
C VAL A 146 2.28 -26.44 -12.48
N GLU A 147 1.71 -26.54 -11.27
CA GLU A 147 0.35 -26.10 -10.95
C GLU A 147 0.23 -25.87 -9.45
N ALA A 148 -0.52 -24.85 -9.05
CA ALA A 148 -0.95 -24.62 -7.67
C ALA A 148 -2.36 -24.02 -7.61
N ASP A 149 -3.32 -24.76 -7.08
CA ASP A 149 -4.68 -24.26 -6.81
C ASP A 149 -4.85 -23.87 -5.35
N ILE A 150 -5.60 -22.80 -5.11
CA ILE A 150 -5.97 -22.31 -3.80
C ILE A 150 -7.49 -22.38 -3.65
N LEU A 151 -7.94 -23.27 -2.77
CA LEU A 151 -9.35 -23.48 -2.50
C LEU A 151 -9.73 -22.94 -1.12
N PHE A 152 -10.49 -21.86 -1.10
CA PHE A 152 -11.06 -21.29 0.12
C PHE A 152 -12.30 -22.09 0.53
N ASN A 153 -12.34 -22.53 1.79
CA ASN A 153 -13.46 -23.27 2.35
C ASN A 153 -14.71 -22.39 2.44
N ARG A 154 -15.67 -22.63 1.56
CA ARG A 154 -16.92 -21.86 1.47
C ARG A 154 -17.74 -21.87 2.77
N ALA A 155 -17.53 -22.84 3.66
CA ALA A 155 -18.24 -22.91 4.94
C ALA A 155 -17.76 -21.88 5.97
N GLN A 156 -16.62 -21.21 5.73
CA GLN A 156 -16.03 -20.28 6.69
C GLN A 156 -16.58 -18.85 6.52
N PRO A 157 -16.73 -18.09 7.62
CA PRO A 157 -17.27 -16.73 7.59
C PRO A 157 -16.21 -15.72 7.13
N TYR A 158 -15.97 -15.65 5.82
CA TYR A 158 -15.03 -14.70 5.26
C TYR A 158 -15.57 -13.27 5.21
N ASP A 159 -14.65 -12.33 5.36
CA ASP A 159 -14.80 -10.92 5.00
C ASP A 159 -13.43 -10.36 4.54
N SER A 160 -13.31 -9.06 4.28
CA SER A 160 -12.01 -8.42 4.00
C SER A 160 -11.82 -7.19 4.89
N TYR A 161 -10.72 -7.17 5.64
CA TYR A 161 -10.37 -6.08 6.54
C TYR A 161 -8.87 -6.08 6.85
N ARG A 162 -8.33 -4.95 7.33
CA ARG A 162 -6.91 -4.87 7.76
C ARG A 162 -6.81 -4.68 9.26
N GLY A 163 -5.68 -5.11 9.83
CA GLY A 163 -5.46 -5.09 11.27
C GLY A 163 -5.78 -6.42 11.96
N PRO A 164 -5.85 -6.44 13.30
CA PRO A 164 -6.00 -7.65 14.12
C PRO A 164 -7.20 -8.53 13.77
N LEU A 165 -7.16 -9.80 14.21
CA LEU A 165 -8.24 -10.76 14.04
C LEU A 165 -9.55 -10.28 14.66
N ARG A 166 -10.66 -10.67 14.04
CA ARG A 166 -12.02 -10.36 14.49
C ARG A 166 -12.74 -11.64 14.87
N SER A 167 -13.49 -11.59 15.97
CA SER A 167 -14.36 -12.70 16.36
C SER A 167 -15.43 -12.95 15.30
N GLY A 168 -15.55 -14.19 14.83
CA GLY A 168 -16.59 -14.61 13.89
C GLY A 168 -16.36 -14.20 12.44
N SER A 169 -15.18 -13.70 12.07
CA SER A 169 -14.86 -13.36 10.67
C SER A 169 -13.37 -13.48 10.34
N TYR A 170 -13.05 -14.11 9.21
CA TYR A 170 -11.68 -14.26 8.72
C TYR A 170 -11.39 -13.31 7.55
N ASP A 171 -10.27 -12.57 7.63
CA ASP A 171 -9.82 -11.71 6.53
C ASP A 171 -9.29 -12.57 5.37
N ILE A 172 -9.97 -12.52 4.24
CA ILE A 172 -9.64 -13.31 3.06
C ILE A 172 -8.29 -12.92 2.47
N GLN A 173 -7.84 -11.65 2.56
CA GLN A 173 -6.53 -11.25 2.03
C GLN A 173 -5.40 -11.88 2.86
N ARG A 174 -5.51 -11.87 4.20
CA ARG A 174 -4.57 -12.55 5.09
C ARG A 174 -4.48 -14.05 4.76
N VAL A 175 -5.62 -14.73 4.60
CA VAL A 175 -5.62 -16.15 4.25
C VAL A 175 -5.00 -16.36 2.87
N ALA A 176 -5.35 -15.53 1.87
CA ALA A 176 -4.72 -15.60 0.55
C ALA A 176 -3.20 -15.42 0.60
N LEU A 177 -2.69 -14.49 1.43
CA LEU A 177 -1.26 -14.24 1.60
C LEU A 177 -0.52 -15.49 2.10
N HIS A 178 -1.13 -16.20 3.06
CA HIS A 178 -0.65 -17.48 3.57
C HIS A 178 -0.66 -18.57 2.49
N GLU A 179 -1.81 -18.80 1.85
CA GLU A 179 -1.95 -19.85 0.83
C GLU A 179 -1.01 -19.62 -0.38
N LEU A 180 -0.78 -18.36 -0.75
CA LEU A 180 0.19 -18.01 -1.78
C LEU A 180 1.62 -18.35 -1.37
N GLY A 181 1.96 -18.32 -0.08
CA GLY A 181 3.26 -18.81 0.39
C GLY A 181 3.44 -20.31 0.15
N HIS A 182 2.38 -21.12 0.32
CA HIS A 182 2.42 -22.53 -0.13
C HIS A 182 2.56 -22.64 -1.64
N ALA A 183 1.88 -21.79 -2.42
CA ALA A 183 2.01 -21.75 -3.88
C ALA A 183 3.42 -21.30 -4.33
N LEU A 184 4.18 -20.61 -3.48
CA LEU A 184 5.61 -20.36 -3.66
C LEU A 184 6.46 -21.60 -3.35
N GLY A 185 6.00 -22.50 -2.49
CA GLY A 185 6.77 -23.63 -1.96
C GLY A 185 7.27 -23.43 -0.53
N LEU A 186 6.70 -22.50 0.23
CA LEU A 186 6.96 -22.35 1.66
C LEU A 186 6.06 -23.28 2.47
N ALA A 187 6.62 -23.89 3.50
CA ALA A 187 5.91 -24.70 4.46
C ALA A 187 5.71 -23.96 5.78
N HIS A 188 4.95 -24.56 6.67
CA HIS A 188 4.68 -24.02 8.00
C HIS A 188 5.91 -24.10 8.94
N PRO A 189 6.43 -22.96 9.46
CA PRO A 189 7.53 -22.96 10.43
C PRO A 189 7.20 -23.66 11.75
N ASP A 190 6.02 -23.39 12.31
CA ASP A 190 5.54 -23.96 13.58
C ASP A 190 5.39 -25.49 13.53
N GLN A 191 4.95 -26.03 12.40
CA GLN A 191 4.89 -27.49 12.20
C GLN A 191 6.27 -28.12 11.98
N ALA A 192 7.28 -27.32 11.63
CA ALA A 192 8.69 -27.73 11.60
C ALA A 192 9.40 -27.52 12.96
N GLY A 193 8.66 -27.12 14.01
CA GLY A 193 9.19 -26.90 15.36
C GLY A 193 9.83 -25.52 15.57
N GLN A 194 9.63 -24.59 14.64
CA GLN A 194 10.13 -23.21 14.76
C GLN A 194 9.10 -22.34 15.49
N HIS A 195 9.56 -21.34 16.24
CA HIS A 195 8.69 -20.40 16.95
C HIS A 195 9.01 -18.98 16.50
N VAL A 196 8.51 -18.65 15.32
CA VAL A 196 8.75 -17.37 14.65
C VAL A 196 7.42 -16.65 14.45
N ASP A 197 7.49 -15.32 14.37
CA ASP A 197 6.38 -14.56 13.80
C ASP A 197 6.37 -14.84 12.29
N ALA A 198 5.50 -15.75 11.81
CA ALA A 198 5.31 -16.16 10.39
C ALA A 198 3.83 -15.95 9.97
N VAL A 199 3.56 -15.41 8.76
CA VAL A 199 2.21 -15.48 8.17
C VAL A 199 1.98 -16.92 7.74
N MET A 200 3.07 -17.62 7.40
CA MET A 200 3.13 -19.05 7.13
C MET A 200 3.00 -19.92 8.39
N ASN A 201 2.74 -19.41 9.59
CA ASN A 201 2.40 -20.32 10.70
C ASN A 201 1.05 -21.01 10.42
N SER A 202 0.92 -22.27 10.83
CA SER A 202 -0.29 -23.08 10.66
C SER A 202 -1.48 -22.65 11.52
N ILE A 203 -1.31 -21.63 12.36
CA ILE A 203 -2.38 -21.03 13.14
C ILE A 203 -2.47 -19.57 12.77
N ILE A 204 -3.66 -19.15 12.33
CA ILE A 204 -3.93 -17.78 11.95
C ILE A 204 -3.68 -16.82 13.13
N SER A 205 -3.03 -15.70 12.85
CA SER A 205 -2.67 -14.68 13.85
C SER A 205 -3.09 -13.28 13.40
N ASP A 206 -2.82 -12.28 14.25
CA ASP A 206 -3.04 -10.88 13.90
C ASP A 206 -2.21 -10.41 12.71
N ARG A 207 -1.19 -11.16 12.30
CA ARG A 207 -0.32 -10.77 11.21
C ARG A 207 -1.04 -10.80 9.85
N TYR A 208 -1.02 -9.68 9.15
CA TYR A 208 -1.63 -9.49 7.82
C TYR A 208 -0.65 -8.93 6.78
N GLN A 209 0.64 -8.90 7.11
CA GLN A 209 1.76 -8.50 6.25
C GLN A 209 2.85 -9.57 6.28
N LEU A 210 3.73 -9.64 5.28
CA LEU A 210 4.91 -10.51 5.31
C LEU A 210 5.91 -10.08 6.40
N SER A 211 6.58 -11.03 7.03
CA SER A 211 7.68 -10.78 7.97
C SER A 211 9.03 -11.06 7.33
N ALA A 212 10.08 -10.76 8.08
CA ALA A 212 11.42 -11.22 7.78
C ALA A 212 11.52 -12.75 7.54
N ASP A 213 10.76 -13.58 8.26
CA ASP A 213 10.83 -15.03 8.08
C ASP A 213 10.25 -15.46 6.73
N ASP A 214 9.03 -15.00 6.42
CA ASP A 214 8.35 -15.30 5.16
C ASP A 214 9.14 -14.75 3.96
N ILE A 215 9.68 -13.54 4.09
CA ILE A 215 10.53 -12.90 3.08
C ILE A 215 11.81 -13.71 2.87
N SER A 216 12.49 -14.11 3.94
CA SER A 216 13.71 -14.93 3.86
C SER A 216 13.43 -16.26 3.16
N GLY A 217 12.30 -16.91 3.50
CA GLY A 217 11.88 -18.15 2.87
C GLY A 217 11.65 -17.97 1.37
N GLY A 218 10.82 -17.00 0.97
CA GLY A 218 10.53 -16.74 -0.44
C GLY A 218 11.80 -16.37 -1.22
N GLN A 219 12.66 -15.51 -0.66
CA GLN A 219 13.92 -15.10 -1.29
C GLN A 219 14.94 -16.24 -1.37
N SER A 220 14.90 -17.22 -0.47
CA SER A 220 15.74 -18.41 -0.60
C SER A 220 15.36 -19.27 -1.81
N LEU A 221 14.08 -19.25 -2.20
CA LEU A 221 13.57 -20.00 -3.35
C LEU A 221 13.79 -19.24 -4.67
N TYR A 222 13.58 -17.92 -4.67
CA TYR A 222 13.47 -17.12 -5.88
C TYR A 222 14.42 -15.92 -5.96
N GLY A 223 15.28 -15.71 -4.96
CA GLY A 223 16.15 -14.54 -4.89
C GLY A 223 15.44 -13.27 -4.44
N ALA A 224 16.21 -12.34 -3.89
CA ALA A 224 15.74 -11.02 -3.49
C ALA A 224 15.67 -10.09 -4.71
N ALA A 225 14.57 -9.36 -4.85
CA ALA A 225 14.41 -8.32 -5.87
C ALA A 225 15.63 -7.37 -5.86
N ALA A 226 16.23 -7.16 -7.03
CA ALA A 226 17.44 -6.35 -7.13
C ALA A 226 17.19 -4.91 -6.66
N SER A 227 17.97 -4.44 -5.69
CA SER A 227 17.98 -3.02 -5.34
C SER A 227 18.56 -2.23 -6.52
N PRO A 228 17.89 -1.20 -7.05
CA PRO A 228 18.33 -0.53 -8.27
C PRO A 228 19.71 0.13 -8.10
N THR A 229 20.62 -0.15 -9.03
CA THR A 229 21.95 0.49 -9.12
C THR A 229 21.80 1.96 -9.55
N PRO A 230 22.38 2.95 -8.82
CA PRO A 230 22.21 4.36 -9.16
C PRO A 230 23.02 4.76 -10.41
N THR A 231 22.36 5.34 -11.41
CA THR A 231 22.97 5.92 -12.63
C THR A 231 23.42 7.37 -12.38
N PRO A 232 24.60 7.83 -12.84
CA PRO A 232 25.11 9.18 -12.57
C PRO A 232 24.20 10.28 -13.16
N THR A 233 23.98 11.35 -12.38
CA THR A 233 23.05 12.45 -12.65
C THR A 233 23.68 13.50 -13.61
N PRO A 234 23.00 13.95 -14.68
CA PRO A 234 23.50 15.01 -15.56
C PRO A 234 23.39 16.42 -14.93
N THR A 235 24.37 17.27 -15.23
CA THR A 235 24.53 18.64 -14.71
C THR A 235 23.46 19.60 -15.25
N PRO A 236 22.74 20.37 -14.41
CA PRO A 236 21.69 21.29 -14.87
C PRO A 236 22.23 22.57 -15.52
N THR A 237 21.59 23.00 -16.61
CA THR A 237 21.84 24.25 -17.36
C THR A 237 21.07 25.43 -16.71
N PRO A 238 21.65 26.64 -16.58
CA PRO A 238 21.02 27.77 -15.88
C PRO A 238 19.82 28.36 -16.63
N THR A 239 18.77 28.76 -15.88
CA THR A 239 17.55 29.41 -16.39
C THR A 239 17.52 30.90 -16.00
N ALA A 240 17.00 31.76 -16.88
CA ALA A 240 17.06 33.23 -16.80
C ALA A 240 16.13 33.88 -15.74
N THR A 241 16.58 35.01 -15.21
CA THR A 241 15.99 35.82 -14.13
C THR A 241 14.82 36.70 -14.60
N PRO A 242 13.67 36.78 -13.89
CA PRO A 242 12.57 37.69 -14.24
C PRO A 242 12.77 39.13 -13.71
N THR A 243 12.25 40.10 -14.47
CA THR A 243 12.33 41.57 -14.28
C THR A 243 11.36 42.10 -13.19
N PRO A 244 11.74 43.08 -12.35
CA PRO A 244 10.91 43.59 -11.25
C PRO A 244 9.85 44.64 -11.65
N THR A 245 8.72 44.65 -10.95
CA THR A 245 7.60 45.62 -11.04
C THR A 245 7.73 46.72 -9.98
N PRO A 246 7.38 48.01 -10.26
CA PRO A 246 7.66 49.14 -9.36
C PRO A 246 6.77 49.19 -8.10
N THR A 247 7.38 49.64 -7.01
CA THR A 247 6.88 49.75 -5.64
C THR A 247 6.22 51.13 -5.37
N PRO A 248 5.08 51.23 -4.67
CA PRO A 248 4.49 52.52 -4.27
C PRO A 248 5.21 53.19 -3.08
N THR A 249 5.18 54.52 -3.10
CA THR A 249 5.88 55.50 -2.26
C THR A 249 5.53 55.44 -0.75
N PRO A 250 6.50 55.62 0.17
CA PRO A 250 6.28 55.55 1.62
C PRO A 250 5.70 56.85 2.21
N THR A 251 4.80 56.71 3.19
CA THR A 251 4.33 57.78 4.10
C THR A 251 5.23 57.86 5.34
N ALA A 252 5.50 59.07 5.81
CA ALA A 252 6.49 59.39 6.85
C ALA A 252 6.24 58.71 8.22
N THR A 253 7.34 58.28 8.84
CA THR A 253 7.40 57.67 10.18
C THR A 253 7.80 58.73 11.22
N PRO A 254 7.15 58.83 12.40
CA PRO A 254 7.60 59.69 13.48
C PRO A 254 8.77 59.08 14.28
N THR A 255 9.64 59.98 14.73
CA THR A 255 10.92 59.79 15.43
C THR A 255 10.84 58.99 16.74
N ALA A 256 11.80 58.08 16.95
CA ALA A 256 11.92 57.22 18.13
C ALA A 256 12.47 57.95 19.38
N THR A 257 11.95 57.58 20.55
CA THR A 257 12.50 57.89 21.88
C THR A 257 13.09 56.59 22.48
N PRO A 258 14.26 56.61 23.16
CA PRO A 258 14.94 55.38 23.58
C PRO A 258 14.45 54.89 24.96
N ILE A 259 14.09 53.61 25.08
CA ILE A 259 13.91 52.94 26.39
C ILE A 259 14.46 51.49 26.40
N THR A 260 15.47 51.35 27.25
CA THR A 260 15.91 50.25 28.15
C THR A 260 15.54 48.78 27.90
N LYS A 261 16.60 47.95 27.85
CA LYS A 261 16.79 46.54 28.30
C LYS A 261 15.52 45.74 28.66
N ALA A 262 15.15 44.81 27.76
CA ALA A 262 14.02 43.90 27.93
C ALA A 262 14.25 42.81 28.98
N THR A 263 13.20 42.60 29.78
CA THR A 263 12.96 41.46 30.70
C THR A 263 12.29 40.32 29.90
N PRO A 264 12.51 39.03 30.20
CA PRO A 264 11.92 37.93 29.42
C PRO A 264 10.38 37.94 29.46
N THR A 265 9.77 38.00 28.27
CA THR A 265 8.32 37.99 28.06
C THR A 265 7.75 36.56 28.16
N ALA A 266 6.62 36.43 28.86
CA ALA A 266 5.87 35.18 29.00
C ALA A 266 5.45 34.58 27.65
N THR A 267 5.51 33.25 27.57
CA THR A 267 5.00 32.46 26.43
C THR A 267 3.52 32.76 26.20
N PRO A 268 3.08 33.12 24.97
CA PRO A 268 1.68 33.40 24.71
C PRO A 268 0.84 32.14 24.89
N THR A 269 -0.26 32.26 25.63
CA THR A 269 -1.30 31.23 25.73
C THR A 269 -1.87 30.95 24.33
N PRO A 270 -2.02 29.68 23.90
CA PRO A 270 -2.51 29.37 22.56
C PRO A 270 -3.93 29.89 22.36
N THR A 271 -4.13 30.73 21.35
CA THR A 271 -5.43 31.25 20.94
C THR A 271 -6.32 30.11 20.43
N PRO A 272 -7.59 30.00 20.89
CA PRO A 272 -8.52 28.99 20.38
C PRO A 272 -8.71 29.11 18.86
N ALA A 273 -8.59 27.99 18.13
CA ALA A 273 -8.68 27.97 16.66
C ALA A 273 -9.70 26.92 16.16
N PRO A 274 -10.45 27.18 15.08
CA PRO A 274 -11.33 26.19 14.48
C PRO A 274 -10.55 25.04 13.81
N ALA A 275 -11.22 23.90 13.62
CA ALA A 275 -10.70 22.79 12.83
C ALA A 275 -10.55 23.16 11.35
N VAL A 276 -9.56 22.57 10.70
CA VAL A 276 -9.23 22.82 9.29
C VAL A 276 -9.29 21.52 8.52
N MET A 277 -9.91 21.54 7.34
CA MET A 277 -9.99 20.40 6.45
C MET A 277 -8.61 19.93 5.98
N LEU A 278 -8.35 18.62 6.09
CA LEU A 278 -7.09 17.97 5.72
C LEU A 278 -7.24 17.11 4.46
N SER A 279 -8.34 16.36 4.36
CA SER A 279 -8.65 15.52 3.19
C SER A 279 -10.15 15.53 2.91
N PRO A 280 -10.59 15.41 1.64
CA PRO A 280 -9.79 15.69 0.45
C PRO A 280 -9.24 17.12 0.49
N VAL A 281 -8.12 17.36 -0.18
CA VAL A 281 -7.45 18.67 -0.15
C VAL A 281 -8.41 19.74 -0.68
N PRO A 282 -8.67 20.85 0.05
CA PRO A 282 -9.56 21.90 -0.42
C PRO A 282 -9.25 22.36 -1.85
N GLY A 283 -10.26 22.42 -2.70
CA GLY A 283 -10.15 22.75 -4.12
C GLY A 283 -9.98 21.54 -5.05
N SER A 284 -9.84 20.32 -4.53
CA SER A 284 -9.65 19.13 -5.37
C SER A 284 -10.91 18.68 -6.10
N THR A 285 -10.74 17.94 -7.19
CA THR A 285 -11.82 17.16 -7.81
C THR A 285 -11.94 15.82 -7.10
N PHE A 286 -13.16 15.38 -6.80
CA PHE A 286 -13.39 14.05 -6.25
C PHE A 286 -13.06 12.96 -7.28
N ASN A 287 -12.79 11.75 -6.81
CA ASN A 287 -12.44 10.61 -7.67
C ASN A 287 -13.60 9.65 -7.88
N SER A 288 -14.68 9.81 -7.13
CA SER A 288 -15.90 9.02 -7.20
C SER A 288 -17.08 9.78 -6.58
N SER A 289 -18.25 9.17 -6.53
CA SER A 289 -19.43 9.73 -5.84
C SER A 289 -19.32 9.61 -4.33
N SER A 290 -18.22 9.03 -3.84
CA SER A 290 -17.86 8.95 -2.44
C SER A 290 -16.54 9.65 -2.14
N ALA A 291 -16.51 10.38 -1.02
CA ALA A 291 -15.27 10.87 -0.43
C ALA A 291 -15.36 10.89 1.10
N THR A 292 -14.24 10.55 1.76
CA THR A 292 -14.08 10.70 3.20
C THR A 292 -13.38 12.02 3.50
N PHE A 293 -14.11 12.93 4.14
CA PHE A 293 -13.59 14.18 4.65
C PHE A 293 -12.94 13.95 6.01
N SER A 294 -11.76 14.51 6.24
CA SER A 294 -11.09 14.53 7.55
C SER A 294 -10.53 15.92 7.84
N TRP A 295 -10.43 16.26 9.12
CA TRP A 295 -10.02 17.59 9.57
C TRP A 295 -9.16 17.54 10.83
N SER A 296 -8.45 18.63 11.11
CA SER A 296 -7.70 18.80 12.35
C SER A 296 -8.63 18.95 13.55
N ALA A 297 -8.15 18.70 14.77
CA ALA A 297 -8.98 18.88 15.96
C ALA A 297 -9.30 20.37 16.26
N GLY A 298 -8.37 21.29 15.96
CA GLY A 298 -8.46 22.67 16.44
C GLY A 298 -8.62 22.74 17.97
N SER A 299 -9.35 23.73 18.46
CA SER A 299 -9.75 23.89 19.86
C SER A 299 -11.24 23.59 20.06
N ALA A 300 -11.83 22.77 19.18
CA ALA A 300 -13.27 22.53 19.14
C ALA A 300 -13.68 21.31 19.97
N ALA A 301 -14.85 21.36 20.61
CA ALA A 301 -15.43 20.23 21.35
C ALA A 301 -16.29 19.32 20.44
N SER A 302 -16.78 19.84 19.32
CA SER A 302 -17.57 19.11 18.34
C SER A 302 -17.54 19.77 16.97
N TYR A 303 -17.94 19.02 15.95
CA TYR A 303 -17.86 19.39 14.54
C TYR A 303 -19.18 19.16 13.82
N VAL A 304 -19.45 19.94 12.78
CA VAL A 304 -20.49 19.63 11.79
C VAL A 304 -19.89 19.75 10.40
N LEU A 305 -20.00 18.71 9.59
CA LEU A 305 -19.70 18.74 8.17
C LEU A 305 -20.99 18.91 7.37
N ILE A 306 -21.07 20.00 6.60
CA ILE A 306 -22.15 20.24 5.65
C ILE A 306 -21.58 20.27 4.25
N VAL A 307 -22.21 19.53 3.32
CA VAL A 307 -21.86 19.48 1.90
C VAL A 307 -23.09 19.79 1.07
N GLY A 308 -22.94 20.65 0.08
CA GLY A 308 -24.05 21.06 -0.79
C GLY A 308 -23.64 21.49 -2.18
N SER A 309 -24.64 21.58 -3.07
CA SER A 309 -24.47 22.02 -4.46
C SER A 309 -24.37 23.55 -4.60
N SER A 310 -24.55 24.29 -3.50
CA SER A 310 -24.46 25.76 -3.44
C SER A 310 -23.78 26.22 -2.15
N LEU A 311 -23.29 27.45 -2.11
CA LEU A 311 -22.63 28.01 -0.94
C LEU A 311 -23.57 27.99 0.29
N ASN A 312 -23.13 27.35 1.38
CA ASN A 312 -23.89 27.09 2.61
C ASN A 312 -25.07 26.10 2.47
N GLY A 313 -25.23 25.46 1.31
CA GLY A 313 -26.19 24.36 1.13
C GLY A 313 -25.74 23.09 1.83
N GLY A 314 -26.71 22.30 2.30
CA GLY A 314 -26.51 20.97 2.92
C GLY A 314 -27.27 19.85 2.21
N ASP A 315 -27.63 20.06 0.95
CA ASP A 315 -28.45 19.17 0.13
C ASP A 315 -27.76 17.84 -0.23
N ILE A 316 -26.42 17.77 -0.14
CA ILE A 316 -25.65 16.55 -0.44
C ILE A 316 -25.42 15.74 0.83
N TYR A 317 -25.03 16.40 1.93
CA TYR A 317 -24.74 15.74 3.19
C TYR A 317 -24.74 16.71 4.38
N ASN A 318 -25.20 16.24 5.53
CA ASN A 318 -25.08 16.92 6.82
C ASN A 318 -24.82 15.86 7.89
N SER A 319 -23.67 15.94 8.57
CA SER A 319 -23.29 14.96 9.60
C SER A 319 -24.09 15.09 10.90
N GLY A 320 -24.75 16.22 11.14
CA GLY A 320 -25.08 16.65 12.50
C GLY A 320 -23.82 16.93 13.34
N ALA A 321 -24.00 17.24 14.62
CA ALA A 321 -22.88 17.45 15.54
C ALA A 321 -22.21 16.10 15.87
N ILE A 322 -20.93 15.97 15.54
CA ILE A 322 -20.12 14.77 15.77
C ILE A 322 -18.82 15.14 16.48
N THR A 323 -18.20 14.16 17.15
CA THR A 323 -16.88 14.30 17.76
C THR A 323 -15.77 13.64 16.92
N ALA A 324 -16.15 12.84 15.93
CA ALA A 324 -15.19 12.25 14.99
C ALA A 324 -14.51 13.33 14.15
N HIS A 325 -13.24 13.10 13.80
CA HIS A 325 -12.45 14.00 12.94
C HIS A 325 -12.54 13.65 11.46
N ALA A 326 -13.54 12.85 11.09
CA ALA A 326 -13.81 12.46 9.72
C ALA A 326 -15.28 12.09 9.50
N ALA A 327 -15.76 12.27 8.27
CA ALA A 327 -17.08 11.83 7.81
C ALA A 327 -17.02 11.44 6.33
N THR A 328 -17.66 10.31 5.98
CA THR A 328 -17.76 9.83 4.61
C THR A 328 -19.08 10.26 3.98
N VAL A 329 -18.99 10.87 2.80
CA VAL A 329 -20.13 11.30 1.99
C VAL A 329 -20.18 10.44 0.74
N ASN A 330 -21.21 9.61 0.60
CA ASN A 330 -21.34 8.63 -0.50
C ASN A 330 -22.26 9.11 -1.65
N THR A 331 -22.77 10.33 -1.55
CA THR A 331 -23.79 10.93 -2.44
C THR A 331 -23.26 12.15 -3.18
N ILE A 332 -21.94 12.25 -3.36
CA ILE A 332 -21.31 13.35 -4.08
C ILE A 332 -21.74 13.29 -5.55
N PRO A 333 -22.21 14.41 -6.14
CA PRO A 333 -22.57 14.49 -7.54
C PRO A 333 -21.45 14.05 -8.50
N THR A 334 -21.87 13.62 -9.70
CA THR A 334 -20.98 12.99 -10.69
C THR A 334 -20.96 13.70 -12.04
N ASP A 335 -21.38 14.98 -12.06
CA ASP A 335 -21.57 15.79 -13.27
C ASP A 335 -20.53 16.91 -13.43
N GLY A 336 -19.48 16.91 -12.61
CA GLY A 336 -18.43 17.93 -12.70
C GLY A 336 -18.77 19.28 -12.06
N ARG A 337 -19.93 19.45 -11.42
CA ARG A 337 -20.30 20.71 -10.74
C ARG A 337 -19.38 21.05 -9.57
N THR A 338 -19.36 22.32 -9.17
CA THR A 338 -18.72 22.74 -7.91
C THR A 338 -19.53 22.22 -6.72
N VAL A 339 -18.85 21.64 -5.75
CA VAL A 339 -19.41 21.18 -4.47
C VAL A 339 -18.88 22.10 -3.38
N TYR A 340 -19.77 22.61 -2.54
CA TYR A 340 -19.45 23.51 -1.43
C TYR A 340 -19.46 22.73 -0.12
N VAL A 341 -18.42 22.88 0.69
CA VAL A 341 -18.26 22.19 1.97
C VAL A 341 -18.04 23.22 3.07
N SER A 342 -18.78 23.10 4.16
CA SER A 342 -18.59 23.92 5.37
C SER A 342 -18.29 23.01 6.55
N LEU A 343 -17.16 23.25 7.20
CA LEU A 343 -16.78 22.61 8.45
C LEU A 343 -17.03 23.59 9.60
N TYR A 344 -18.00 23.27 10.44
CA TYR A 344 -18.27 24.02 11.66
C TYR A 344 -17.51 23.40 12.83
N SER A 345 -16.93 24.24 13.67
CA SER A 345 -16.20 23.88 14.89
C SER A 345 -16.83 24.57 16.09
N ASN A 346 -17.25 23.81 17.11
CA ASN A 346 -17.75 24.38 18.35
C ASN A 346 -16.58 24.73 19.28
N VAL A 347 -16.17 26.00 19.28
CA VAL A 347 -15.09 26.51 20.12
C VAL A 347 -15.71 27.43 21.17
N ASN A 348 -15.52 27.15 22.46
CA ASN A 348 -16.10 27.92 23.57
C ASN A 348 -17.61 28.20 23.40
N ASN A 349 -18.39 27.15 23.10
CA ASN A 349 -19.84 27.20 22.83
C ASN A 349 -20.26 28.07 21.63
N SER A 350 -19.33 28.50 20.78
CA SER A 350 -19.61 29.25 19.55
C SER A 350 -19.21 28.44 18.32
N TRP A 351 -20.06 28.44 17.29
CA TRP A 351 -19.79 27.74 16.04
C TRP A 351 -19.02 28.64 15.07
N LEU A 352 -17.78 28.26 14.79
CA LEU A 352 -16.92 28.88 13.78
C LEU A 352 -16.93 28.03 12.52
N ALA A 353 -17.04 28.65 11.35
CA ALA A 353 -17.14 27.94 10.08
C ALA A 353 -15.93 28.19 9.18
N ASN A 354 -15.29 27.12 8.72
CA ASN A 354 -14.37 27.16 7.60
C ASN A 354 -15.06 26.63 6.34
N LYS A 355 -14.92 27.35 5.22
CA LYS A 355 -15.59 27.04 3.95
C LYS A 355 -14.60 26.60 2.90
N TYR A 356 -14.97 25.59 2.15
CA TYR A 356 -14.16 24.95 1.11
C TYR A 356 -15.00 24.70 -0.13
N THR A 357 -14.34 24.61 -1.28
CA THR A 357 -14.95 24.21 -2.54
C THR A 357 -14.20 23.01 -3.11
N TYR A 358 -14.92 22.18 -3.84
CA TYR A 358 -14.43 20.98 -4.52
C TYR A 358 -15.10 20.87 -5.88
N ARG A 359 -14.62 19.96 -6.73
CA ARG A 359 -15.28 19.65 -7.99
C ARG A 359 -15.78 18.20 -7.97
N ALA A 360 -17.05 18.00 -8.33
CA ALA A 360 -17.59 16.67 -8.59
C ALA A 360 -16.75 15.96 -9.65
N PHE A 361 -16.57 14.65 -9.51
CA PHE A 361 -16.00 13.86 -10.59
C PHE A 361 -17.03 13.78 -11.74
N THR A 362 -16.59 13.51 -12.96
CA THR A 362 -17.50 13.32 -14.11
C THR A 362 -17.54 11.85 -14.47
N THR A 363 -18.71 11.20 -14.39
CA THR A 363 -18.90 9.88 -15.01
C THR A 363 -18.87 10.05 -16.53
N SER A 364 -17.85 9.52 -17.18
CA SER A 364 -17.85 9.39 -18.64
C SER A 364 -18.96 8.44 -19.05
N ALA A 365 -19.90 8.89 -19.90
CA ALA A 365 -20.97 8.04 -20.38
C ALA A 365 -20.40 6.95 -21.29
N THR A 366 -20.68 5.69 -20.96
CA THR A 366 -20.50 4.57 -21.90
C THR A 366 -21.33 4.85 -23.15
N PRO A 367 -20.77 4.81 -24.37
CA PRO A 367 -21.58 4.98 -25.57
C PRO A 367 -22.55 3.79 -25.69
N THR A 368 -23.83 4.11 -25.90
CA THR A 368 -24.90 3.15 -26.19
C THR A 368 -24.52 2.29 -27.40
N PRO A 369 -24.73 0.95 -27.39
CA PRO A 369 -24.46 0.11 -28.55
C PRO A 369 -25.47 0.42 -29.67
N THR A 370 -24.96 0.93 -30.80
CA THR A 370 -25.71 1.04 -32.07
C THR A 370 -25.44 -0.24 -32.88
N PRO A 371 -26.46 -0.89 -33.49
CA PRO A 371 -26.31 -2.18 -34.16
C PRO A 371 -25.33 -2.10 -35.34
N THR A 372 -24.49 -3.14 -35.44
CA THR A 372 -23.40 -3.34 -36.39
C THR A 372 -23.79 -3.14 -37.86
N PRO A 373 -23.12 -2.20 -38.58
CA PRO A 373 -22.87 -2.32 -40.00
C PRO A 373 -21.37 -2.53 -40.28
N THR A 374 -21.11 -3.32 -41.32
CA THR A 374 -19.84 -3.83 -41.83
C THR A 374 -18.69 -2.81 -41.89
N ALA A 375 -17.49 -3.27 -41.53
CA ALA A 375 -16.28 -2.49 -41.29
C ALA A 375 -15.69 -1.80 -42.52
N THR A 376 -15.31 -0.53 -42.34
CA THR A 376 -14.23 0.16 -43.07
C THR A 376 -13.14 0.47 -42.05
N PRO A 377 -11.85 0.21 -42.32
CA PRO A 377 -10.79 0.31 -41.30
C PRO A 377 -10.58 1.77 -40.87
N SER A 378 -10.53 1.98 -39.55
CA SER A 378 -10.27 3.27 -38.89
C SER A 378 -9.01 3.13 -38.01
N PRO A 379 -8.19 4.18 -37.86
CA PRO A 379 -6.75 4.05 -37.66
C PRO A 379 -6.37 3.53 -36.28
N THR A 380 -5.29 2.76 -36.26
CA THR A 380 -4.58 2.27 -35.08
C THR A 380 -4.41 3.38 -34.04
N ALA A 381 -4.98 3.18 -32.85
CA ALA A 381 -4.78 4.07 -31.71
C ALA A 381 -3.29 4.08 -31.31
N THR A 382 -2.69 5.27 -31.27
CA THR A 382 -1.34 5.50 -30.77
C THR A 382 -1.30 5.18 -29.26
N PRO A 383 -0.29 4.43 -28.76
CA PRO A 383 -0.21 4.05 -27.36
C PRO A 383 -0.16 5.28 -26.44
N SER A 384 -1.00 5.28 -25.40
CA SER A 384 -0.93 6.24 -24.29
C SER A 384 0.42 6.04 -23.59
N SER A 385 1.30 7.03 -23.65
CA SER A 385 2.62 6.96 -23.04
C SER A 385 2.49 6.98 -21.51
N SER A 386 3.17 6.03 -20.86
CA SER A 386 3.20 5.95 -19.40
C SER A 386 3.92 7.18 -18.80
N PRO A 387 3.34 7.87 -17.79
CA PRO A 387 3.91 9.11 -17.24
C PRO A 387 5.29 8.87 -16.62
N ALA A 388 6.22 9.81 -16.81
CA ALA A 388 7.54 9.75 -16.21
C ALA A 388 7.53 10.30 -14.78
N VAL A 389 8.09 9.57 -13.82
CA VAL A 389 8.16 9.97 -12.41
C VAL A 389 9.61 10.23 -11.99
N THR A 390 9.83 11.30 -11.23
CA THR A 390 11.15 11.75 -10.74
C THR A 390 11.08 12.16 -9.26
N VAL A 391 12.21 12.31 -8.57
CA VAL A 391 12.26 12.82 -7.19
C VAL A 391 13.25 13.98 -7.04
N SER A 392 12.90 14.95 -6.19
CA SER A 392 13.76 16.06 -5.78
C SER A 392 13.68 16.24 -4.26
N ALA A 393 14.65 16.93 -3.65
CA ALA A 393 14.64 17.26 -2.23
C ALA A 393 14.93 18.75 -2.01
N ALA A 394 14.17 19.41 -1.14
CA ALA A 394 14.40 20.81 -0.79
C ALA A 394 14.02 21.12 0.67
N PRO A 395 14.84 21.89 1.41
CA PRO A 395 16.24 22.21 1.07
C PRO A 395 17.13 20.96 1.11
N THR A 396 18.16 20.92 0.27
CA THR A 396 19.12 19.78 0.23
C THR A 396 20.07 19.75 1.42
N SER A 397 20.00 20.75 2.30
CA SER A 397 20.75 20.76 3.54
C SER A 397 20.01 21.48 4.67
N ILE A 398 19.94 20.83 5.82
CA ILE A 398 19.18 21.27 7.00
C ILE A 398 20.01 21.16 8.26
N ARG A 399 19.76 22.04 9.25
CA ARG A 399 20.37 21.97 10.59
C ARG A 399 19.52 21.10 11.52
N SER A 400 20.02 20.82 12.72
CA SER A 400 19.27 20.15 13.79
C SER A 400 17.90 20.80 14.01
N GLY A 401 16.84 19.99 14.10
CA GLY A 401 15.44 20.43 14.22
C GLY A 401 14.82 20.98 12.93
N GLY A 402 15.56 21.01 11.82
CA GLY A 402 15.04 21.39 10.51
C GLY A 402 14.32 20.26 9.78
N SER A 403 13.56 20.62 8.75
CA SER A 403 12.86 19.68 7.87
C SER A 403 13.20 19.92 6.40
N ALA A 404 13.18 18.85 5.61
CA ALA A 404 13.29 18.89 4.15
C ALA A 404 12.16 18.08 3.52
N ILE A 405 11.77 18.44 2.31
CA ILE A 405 10.69 17.77 1.57
C ILE A 405 11.27 17.08 0.36
N PHE A 406 11.09 15.77 0.29
CA PHE A 406 11.18 15.02 -0.94
C PHE A 406 9.90 15.23 -1.75
N THR A 407 10.01 15.71 -2.98
CA THR A 407 8.88 15.86 -3.91
C THR A 407 9.04 14.85 -5.04
N ILE A 408 8.08 13.93 -5.14
CA ILE A 408 7.98 12.90 -6.17
C ILE A 408 7.04 13.44 -7.23
N SER A 409 7.51 13.65 -8.46
CA SER A 409 6.78 14.37 -9.53
C SER A 409 6.53 13.49 -10.73
N ALA A 410 5.32 13.54 -11.30
CA ALA A 410 4.94 12.94 -12.57
C ALA A 410 5.00 13.97 -13.72
N SER A 411 5.40 13.54 -14.92
CA SER A 411 5.57 14.38 -16.12
C SER A 411 4.26 14.94 -16.67
N ALA A 412 3.14 14.36 -16.27
CA ALA A 412 1.79 14.80 -16.54
C ALA A 412 0.91 14.50 -15.31
N PRO A 413 -0.25 15.16 -15.17
CA PRO A 413 -1.21 14.79 -14.14
C PRO A 413 -1.52 13.30 -14.23
N ALA A 414 -1.42 12.61 -13.10
CA ALA A 414 -1.59 11.17 -13.06
C ALA A 414 -3.01 10.79 -13.51
N ALA A 415 -3.17 10.03 -14.60
CA ALA A 415 -4.50 9.66 -15.11
C ALA A 415 -5.31 8.81 -14.12
N GLY A 416 -4.61 8.08 -13.26
CA GLY A 416 -5.10 7.39 -12.06
C GLY A 416 -4.08 7.55 -10.93
N PRO A 417 -4.36 7.09 -9.70
CA PRO A 417 -3.38 7.17 -8.62
C PRO A 417 -2.13 6.37 -8.98
N ILE A 418 -0.96 7.00 -8.89
CA ILE A 418 0.33 6.35 -9.13
C ILE A 418 0.98 6.12 -7.77
N THR A 419 1.04 4.86 -7.34
CA THR A 419 1.80 4.49 -6.14
C THR A 419 3.26 4.30 -6.51
N VAL A 420 4.11 5.16 -5.94
CA VAL A 420 5.55 5.17 -6.15
C VAL A 420 6.20 4.62 -4.89
N ALA A 421 6.78 3.43 -4.98
CA ALA A 421 7.61 2.89 -3.91
C ALA A 421 8.94 3.64 -3.83
N TYR A 422 9.48 3.82 -2.63
CA TYR A 422 10.79 4.44 -2.42
C TYR A 422 11.53 3.79 -1.25
N ASN A 423 12.85 3.69 -1.39
CA ASN A 423 13.73 3.26 -0.32
C ASN A 423 14.45 4.46 0.29
N MET A 424 14.68 4.42 1.59
CA MET A 424 15.52 5.39 2.29
C MET A 424 16.89 4.78 2.59
N GLY A 425 17.95 5.50 2.24
CA GLY A 425 19.34 5.11 2.48
C GLY A 425 20.22 6.30 2.86
N GLY A 426 21.53 6.14 2.66
CA GLY A 426 22.54 7.12 3.07
C GLY A 426 23.16 6.80 4.44
N SER A 427 23.96 7.74 4.96
CA SER A 427 24.68 7.55 6.24
C SER A 427 23.83 7.85 7.48
N ALA A 428 22.64 8.42 7.27
CA ALA A 428 21.65 8.66 8.30
C ALA A 428 20.65 7.51 8.42
N ILE A 429 20.32 7.12 9.65
CA ILE A 429 19.42 6.01 9.95
C ILE A 429 18.03 6.55 10.25
N LEU A 430 17.01 6.06 9.55
CA LEU A 430 15.60 6.36 9.80
C LEU A 430 15.21 5.98 11.25
N ASN A 431 14.37 6.79 11.89
CA ASN A 431 13.95 6.72 13.29
C ASN A 431 15.07 6.90 14.34
N ARG A 432 16.33 7.05 13.91
CA ARG A 432 17.45 7.39 14.80
C ARG A 432 17.95 8.82 14.57
N ASN A 433 18.13 9.19 13.31
CA ASN A 433 18.63 10.51 12.90
C ASN A 433 17.53 11.40 12.34
N TYR A 434 16.56 10.82 11.65
CA TYR A 434 15.42 11.53 11.08
C TYR A 434 14.16 10.66 11.08
N SER A 435 12.99 11.27 10.99
CA SER A 435 11.71 10.63 10.72
C SER A 435 11.15 11.10 9.37
N LEU A 436 10.24 10.32 8.81
CA LEU A 436 9.42 10.72 7.66
C LEU A 436 7.96 10.86 8.10
N ASN A 437 7.19 11.69 7.40
CA ASN A 437 5.74 11.71 7.56
C ASN A 437 5.09 10.50 6.87
N GLY A 438 4.07 9.94 7.50
CA GLY A 438 3.38 8.75 6.98
C GLY A 438 4.23 7.48 7.07
N THR A 439 3.79 6.43 6.38
CA THR A 439 4.49 5.14 6.37
C THR A 439 5.65 5.19 5.38
N PRO A 440 6.91 5.03 5.83
CA PRO A 440 8.06 4.92 4.94
C PRO A 440 7.90 3.75 3.96
N GLY A 441 8.40 3.90 2.73
CA GLY A 441 8.43 2.82 1.74
C GLY A 441 7.60 3.07 0.48
N GLN A 442 6.56 3.92 0.57
CA GLN A 442 5.75 4.27 -0.59
C GLN A 442 5.04 5.61 -0.43
N ILE A 443 4.72 6.24 -1.56
CA ILE A 443 3.90 7.44 -1.63
C ILE A 443 3.01 7.36 -2.87
N THR A 444 1.75 7.75 -2.75
CA THR A 444 0.84 7.80 -3.89
C THR A 444 0.76 9.22 -4.43
N ILE A 445 1.08 9.42 -5.71
CA ILE A 445 0.67 10.60 -6.47
C ILE A 445 -0.83 10.41 -6.78
N PRO A 446 -1.73 11.22 -6.19
CA PRO A 446 -3.15 11.06 -6.43
C PRO A 446 -3.50 11.26 -7.91
N ALA A 447 -4.60 10.65 -8.38
CA ALA A 447 -5.09 10.92 -9.72
C ALA A 447 -5.36 12.43 -9.90
N GLY A 448 -4.96 12.98 -11.04
CA GLY A 448 -5.00 14.40 -11.35
C GLY A 448 -3.89 15.23 -10.72
N ALA A 449 -3.07 14.66 -9.83
CA ALA A 449 -1.91 15.35 -9.27
C ALA A 449 -0.65 15.09 -10.10
N ASN A 450 0.26 16.06 -10.05
CA ASN A 450 1.57 15.94 -10.68
C ASN A 450 2.66 15.63 -9.67
N SER A 451 2.36 15.58 -8.36
CA SER A 451 3.35 15.22 -7.36
C SER A 451 2.76 14.73 -6.04
N ALA A 452 3.59 14.07 -5.25
CA ALA A 452 3.38 13.80 -3.84
C ALA A 452 4.62 14.18 -3.02
N LYS A 453 4.45 14.45 -1.72
CA LYS A 453 5.50 15.01 -0.86
C LYS A 453 5.73 14.15 0.38
N VAL A 454 6.99 13.87 0.65
CA VAL A 454 7.46 13.21 1.86
C VAL A 454 8.36 14.17 2.63
N THR A 455 7.96 14.53 3.84
CA THR A 455 8.68 15.42 4.74
C THR A 455 9.61 14.61 5.64
N LEU A 456 10.90 14.91 5.55
CA LEU A 456 11.93 14.45 6.47
C LEU A 456 12.12 15.46 7.59
N THR A 457 12.14 14.98 8.85
CA THR A 457 12.40 15.80 10.04
C THR A 457 13.56 15.23 10.83
N VAL A 458 14.52 16.06 11.22
CA VAL A 458 15.69 15.62 12.00
C VAL A 458 15.30 15.39 13.45
N LEU A 459 15.61 14.21 14.00
CA LEU A 459 15.23 13.81 15.36
C LEU A 459 16.32 14.15 16.40
N SER A 460 17.58 13.88 16.09
CA SER A 460 18.75 14.28 16.89
C SER A 460 20.03 14.05 16.09
N VAL A 461 20.92 15.05 16.06
CA VAL A 461 22.25 14.90 15.47
C VAL A 461 23.25 14.56 16.57
N GLY A 462 23.67 13.30 16.63
CA GLY A 462 25.00 12.98 17.14
C GLY A 462 26.08 13.68 16.30
N SER A 463 27.35 13.54 16.69
CA SER A 463 28.53 14.32 16.28
C SER A 463 28.95 14.33 14.78
N LEU A 464 28.10 14.07 13.78
CA LEU A 464 28.50 14.03 12.37
C LEU A 464 27.47 14.57 11.37
N GLY A 465 27.99 15.14 10.27
CA GLY A 465 27.22 15.45 9.05
C GLY A 465 26.78 14.16 8.35
N LYS A 466 25.48 13.94 8.27
CA LYS A 466 24.86 12.71 7.75
C LYS A 466 23.93 13.01 6.58
N THR A 467 23.80 12.08 5.67
CA THR A 467 22.94 12.23 4.48
C THR A 467 21.81 11.21 4.53
N ALA A 468 20.58 11.67 4.31
CA ALA A 468 19.43 10.82 4.02
C ALA A 468 19.12 10.89 2.52
N THR A 469 19.01 9.75 1.87
CA THR A 469 18.77 9.64 0.43
C THR A 469 17.48 8.87 0.18
N MET A 470 16.54 9.46 -0.56
CA MET A 470 15.35 8.78 -1.07
C MET A 470 15.63 8.29 -2.50
N THR A 471 15.36 7.02 -2.77
CA THR A 471 15.49 6.41 -4.09
C THR A 471 14.18 5.75 -4.51
N LEU A 472 13.57 6.27 -5.58
CA LEU A 472 12.34 5.72 -6.16
C LEU A 472 12.59 4.33 -6.74
N GLN A 473 11.60 3.45 -6.61
CA GLN A 473 11.61 2.09 -7.14
C GLN A 473 10.74 2.00 -8.40
N SER A 474 11.14 1.17 -9.35
CA SER A 474 10.35 0.88 -10.56
C SER A 474 8.99 0.27 -10.19
N GLY A 475 7.95 0.62 -10.95
CA GLY A 475 6.59 0.12 -10.74
C GLY A 475 5.76 0.15 -12.02
N SER A 476 4.58 -0.47 -11.98
CA SER A 476 3.65 -0.45 -13.12
C SER A 476 2.92 0.89 -13.22
N GLY A 477 2.76 1.43 -14.43
CA GLY A 477 1.97 2.63 -14.68
C GLY A 477 2.74 3.94 -14.70
N TYR A 478 4.07 3.91 -14.51
CA TYR A 478 4.96 5.05 -14.74
C TYR A 478 6.33 4.59 -15.25
N THR A 479 7.07 5.47 -15.91
CA THR A 479 8.50 5.31 -16.21
C THR A 479 9.33 6.08 -15.20
N LEU A 480 10.59 5.68 -14.95
CA LEU A 480 11.49 6.36 -14.01
C LEU A 480 12.72 6.94 -14.72
N PRO A 481 12.59 8.09 -15.41
CA PRO A 481 13.78 8.81 -15.85
C PRO A 481 14.53 9.42 -14.66
N ALA A 482 15.81 9.75 -14.86
CA ALA A 482 16.57 10.49 -13.87
C ALA A 482 15.96 11.90 -13.64
N PRO A 483 15.98 12.44 -12.40
CA PRO A 483 16.54 11.84 -11.18
C PRO A 483 15.58 10.87 -10.49
N THR A 484 16.07 9.66 -10.21
CA THR A 484 15.35 8.64 -9.42
C THR A 484 15.75 8.67 -7.94
N SER A 485 16.72 9.50 -7.58
CA SER A 485 17.19 9.67 -6.19
C SER A 485 17.37 11.13 -5.84
N ALA A 486 17.10 11.49 -4.58
CA ALA A 486 17.37 12.82 -4.03
C ALA A 486 17.94 12.68 -2.62
N SER A 487 18.77 13.64 -2.19
CA SER A 487 19.47 13.58 -0.89
C SER A 487 19.31 14.86 -0.08
N VAL A 488 19.28 14.70 1.25
CA VAL A 488 19.27 15.78 2.24
C VAL A 488 20.45 15.60 3.17
N PHE A 489 21.31 16.61 3.25
CA PHE A 489 22.47 16.65 4.14
C PHE A 489 22.16 17.37 5.45
N MET A 490 22.20 16.63 6.55
CA MET A 490 22.03 17.15 7.90
C MET A 490 23.36 17.76 8.37
N LYS A 491 23.41 19.08 8.43
CA LYS A 491 24.52 19.88 8.96
C LYS A 491 24.43 19.98 10.48
N LYS A 492 25.60 20.15 11.10
CA LYS A 492 25.74 20.44 12.52
C LYS A 492 24.98 21.70 12.92
#